data_AF-A0A326RUL5-F1
#
_entry.id   AF-A0A326RUL5-F1
#
_cell.length_a   1.000
_cell.length_b   1.000
_cell.length_c   1.000
_cell.angle_alpha   90.00
_cell.angle_beta   90.00
_cell.angle_gamma   90.00
#
_symmetry.space_group_name_H-M   'P 1'
#
loop_
_entity.id
_entity.type
_entity.pdbx_description
1 polymer ?
#
loop_
_entity_poly.entity_id
_entity_poly.type
_entity_poly.pdbx_seq_one_letter_code
_entity_poly.pdbx_strand_id
1 'polypeptide(L)'
;METNFNDIQQLWQSQKASNFDIQGLISGLKKTEEKQRKERIAIAIITPSTLVFLFAVMPWGESKAILFSLLVIAAAMLWVGWLSFSSALKPSDDSASYSNKAYIETQLTKLKQRYKIAGTYMYFYAFLLAAAINVAYFVLLEPLSATIRISAHLGLTVMIFVVMHISIRRRIKKYDQTLKPIMEQLEKMLLEIKK
;
A
#
# COMPACT_ATOMS: atom_id res chain seq x y z
N MET A 1 -39.83 32.89 -34.83
CA MET A 1 -39.52 32.01 -33.68
C MET A 1 -38.35 31.08 -34.01
N GLU A 2 -37.24 31.62 -34.53
CA GLU A 2 -36.06 30.82 -34.95
C GLU A 2 -34.90 30.87 -33.92
N THR A 3 -34.98 31.75 -32.94
CA THR A 3 -33.95 31.95 -31.90
C THR A 3 -33.83 30.77 -30.93
N ASN A 4 -34.89 29.99 -30.72
CA ASN A 4 -34.89 28.91 -29.73
C ASN A 4 -34.03 27.70 -30.14
N PHE A 5 -34.01 27.34 -31.43
CA PHE A 5 -33.30 26.15 -31.89
C PHE A 5 -31.77 26.35 -31.91
N ASN A 6 -31.32 27.52 -32.36
CA ASN A 6 -29.89 27.86 -32.34
C ASN A 6 -29.37 27.95 -30.90
N ASP A 7 -30.13 28.53 -29.98
CA ASP A 7 -29.73 28.62 -28.56
C ASP A 7 -29.67 27.23 -27.91
N ILE A 8 -30.63 26.34 -28.20
CA ILE A 8 -30.63 24.96 -27.71
C ILE A 8 -29.48 24.16 -28.33
N GLN A 9 -29.19 24.32 -29.62
CA GLN A 9 -28.08 23.65 -30.30
C GLN A 9 -26.73 24.15 -29.76
N GLN A 10 -26.62 25.44 -29.44
CA GLN A 10 -25.43 26.03 -28.86
C GLN A 10 -25.26 25.64 -27.38
N LEU A 11 -26.34 25.48 -26.62
CA LEU A 11 -26.32 24.88 -25.27
C LEU A 11 -25.89 23.41 -25.31
N TRP A 12 -26.37 22.64 -26.29
CA TRP A 12 -26.00 21.24 -26.47
C TRP A 12 -24.55 21.07 -26.94
N GLN A 13 -24.05 21.97 -27.81
CA GLN A 13 -22.64 21.98 -28.21
C GLN A 13 -21.69 22.61 -27.18
N SER A 14 -22.18 23.53 -26.33
CA SER A 14 -21.40 24.14 -25.24
C SER A 14 -21.34 23.25 -24.01
N GLN A 15 -22.31 22.35 -23.81
CA GLN A 15 -22.15 21.11 -23.05
C GLN A 15 -21.24 20.14 -23.82
N LYS A 16 -20.01 20.58 -24.14
CA LYS A 16 -18.94 19.63 -24.43
C LYS A 16 -18.84 18.75 -23.21
N ALA A 17 -19.26 17.50 -23.35
CA ALA A 17 -18.95 16.43 -22.42
C ALA A 17 -17.49 16.65 -22.01
N SER A 18 -17.24 16.75 -20.70
CA SER A 18 -15.86 16.80 -20.24
C SER A 18 -15.18 15.60 -20.92
N ASN A 19 -14.07 15.83 -21.63
CA ASN A 19 -13.35 14.76 -22.32
C ASN A 19 -12.73 13.89 -21.23
N PHE A 20 -13.57 13.07 -20.61
CA PHE A 20 -13.21 12.17 -19.56
C PHE A 20 -12.58 10.97 -20.24
N ASP A 21 -11.27 10.82 -20.08
CA ASP A 21 -10.55 9.68 -20.63
C ASP A 21 -10.83 8.43 -19.80
N ILE A 22 -12.03 7.87 -19.99
CA ILE A 22 -12.50 6.65 -19.32
C ILE A 22 -11.60 5.46 -19.70
N GLN A 23 -11.10 5.42 -20.94
CA GLN A 23 -10.21 4.34 -21.40
C GLN A 23 -8.84 4.40 -20.72
N GLY A 24 -8.26 5.59 -20.58
CA GLY A 24 -7.04 5.81 -19.80
C GLY A 24 -7.19 5.45 -18.32
N LEU A 25 -8.35 5.76 -17.73
CA LEU A 25 -8.66 5.37 -16.35
C LEU A 25 -8.75 3.84 -16.19
N ILE A 26 -9.54 3.16 -17.03
CA ILE A 26 -9.72 1.70 -16.99
C ILE A 26 -8.37 0.99 -17.14
N SER A 27 -7.58 1.40 -18.13
CA SER A 27 -6.26 0.83 -18.36
C SER A 27 -5.29 1.10 -17.21
N GLY A 28 -5.34 2.30 -16.60
CA GLY A 28 -4.56 2.65 -15.41
C GLY A 28 -4.93 1.82 -14.17
N LEU A 29 -6.23 1.60 -13.94
CA LEU A 29 -6.73 0.75 -12.86
C LEU A 29 -6.35 -0.71 -13.07
N LYS A 30 -6.50 -1.24 -14.29
CA LYS A 30 -6.11 -2.61 -14.65
C LYS A 30 -4.61 -2.85 -14.45
N LYS A 31 -3.77 -1.94 -14.96
CA LYS A 31 -2.31 -2.01 -14.76
C LYS A 31 -1.94 -1.95 -13.27
N THR A 32 -2.66 -1.15 -12.50
CA THR A 32 -2.46 -1.07 -11.05
C THR A 32 -2.87 -2.35 -10.34
N GLU A 33 -3.98 -2.97 -10.75
CA GLU A 33 -4.44 -4.27 -10.24
C GLU A 33 -3.42 -5.37 -10.53
N GLU A 34 -2.95 -5.51 -11.76
CA GLU A 34 -2.00 -6.57 -12.13
C GLU A 34 -0.72 -6.48 -11.32
N LYS A 35 -0.24 -5.25 -11.11
CA LYS A 35 0.91 -4.99 -10.23
C LYS A 35 0.60 -5.37 -8.78
N GLN A 36 -0.59 -5.02 -8.27
CA GLN A 36 -1.01 -5.42 -6.93
C GLN A 36 -1.11 -6.93 -6.79
N ARG A 37 -1.62 -7.63 -7.79
CA ARG A 37 -1.74 -9.09 -7.78
C ARG A 37 -0.37 -9.74 -7.65
N LYS A 38 0.62 -9.27 -8.42
CA LYS A 38 2.02 -9.73 -8.28
C LYS A 38 2.57 -9.47 -6.89
N GLU A 39 2.35 -8.28 -6.33
CA GLU A 39 2.77 -7.94 -4.96
C GLU A 39 2.09 -8.83 -3.91
N ARG A 40 0.79 -9.13 -4.04
CA ARG A 40 0.06 -10.01 -3.11
C ARG A 40 0.55 -11.44 -3.17
N ILE A 41 0.81 -11.98 -4.37
CA ILE A 41 1.39 -13.32 -4.55
C ILE A 41 2.77 -13.38 -3.90
N ALA A 42 3.63 -12.37 -4.14
CA ALA A 42 4.94 -12.29 -3.51
C ALA A 42 4.82 -12.27 -1.98
N ILE A 43 3.92 -11.47 -1.41
CA ILE A 43 3.67 -11.43 0.04
C ILE A 43 3.18 -12.78 0.56
N ALA A 44 2.27 -13.45 -0.15
CA ALA A 44 1.70 -14.74 0.23
C ALA A 44 2.74 -15.87 0.25
N ILE A 45 3.83 -15.76 -0.52
CA ILE A 45 4.92 -16.73 -0.54
C ILE A 45 6.02 -16.33 0.45
N ILE A 46 6.52 -15.10 0.36
CA ILE A 46 7.68 -14.64 1.14
C ILE A 46 7.36 -14.62 2.64
N THR A 47 6.15 -14.20 3.02
CA THR A 47 5.77 -14.09 4.44
C THR A 47 5.83 -15.44 5.16
N PRO A 48 5.08 -16.48 4.73
CA PRO A 48 5.16 -17.78 5.40
C PRO A 48 6.55 -18.40 5.30
N SER A 49 7.26 -18.29 4.17
CA SER A 49 8.62 -18.81 4.06
C SER A 49 9.58 -18.17 5.07
N THR A 50 9.46 -16.85 5.28
CA THR A 50 10.28 -16.12 6.26
C THR A 50 9.91 -16.52 7.69
N LEU A 51 8.61 -16.69 8.00
CA LEU A 51 8.20 -17.13 9.33
C LEU A 51 8.67 -18.54 9.63
N VAL A 52 8.51 -19.48 8.70
CA VAL A 52 9.03 -20.85 8.84
C VAL A 52 10.54 -20.84 9.09
N PHE A 53 11.29 -20.06 8.31
CA PHE A 53 12.73 -19.91 8.49
C PHE A 53 13.08 -19.36 9.88
N LEU A 54 12.42 -18.29 10.33
CA LEU A 54 12.69 -17.68 11.64
C LEU A 54 12.39 -18.65 12.79
N PHE A 55 11.26 -19.36 12.74
CA PHE A 55 10.91 -20.35 13.78
C PHE A 55 11.78 -21.61 13.73
N ALA A 56 12.35 -21.96 12.59
CA ALA A 56 13.26 -23.10 12.46
C ALA A 56 14.68 -22.80 12.96
N VAL A 57 15.17 -21.56 12.75
CA VAL A 57 16.56 -21.18 13.05
C VAL A 57 16.72 -20.56 14.43
N MET A 58 15.72 -19.81 14.91
CA MET A 58 15.87 -19.06 16.16
C MET A 58 15.67 -19.97 17.38
N PRO A 59 16.46 -19.81 18.45
CA PRO A 59 16.34 -20.61 19.68
C PRO A 59 15.17 -20.12 20.56
N TRP A 60 13.95 -20.22 20.03
CA TRP A 60 12.75 -19.68 20.67
C TRP A 60 12.36 -20.39 21.98
N GLY A 61 12.87 -21.60 22.22
CA GLY A 61 12.69 -22.33 23.48
C GLY A 61 13.60 -21.86 24.62
N GLU A 62 14.67 -21.13 24.33
CA GLU A 62 15.68 -20.74 25.32
C GLU A 62 15.31 -19.46 26.07
N SER A 63 14.50 -18.58 25.47
CA SER A 63 14.11 -17.32 26.09
C SER A 63 12.73 -16.85 25.67
N LYS A 64 11.92 -16.46 26.67
CA LYS A 64 10.60 -15.83 26.46
C LYS A 64 10.71 -14.53 25.66
N ALA A 65 11.82 -13.80 25.78
CA ALA A 65 12.04 -12.57 25.02
C ALA A 65 12.25 -12.84 23.53
N ILE A 66 12.96 -13.92 23.18
CA ILE A 66 13.11 -14.36 21.79
C ILE A 66 11.76 -14.78 21.22
N LEU A 67 11.00 -15.62 21.93
CA LEU A 67 9.65 -16.00 21.50
C LEU A 67 8.75 -14.77 21.31
N PHE A 68 8.74 -13.84 22.26
CA PHE A 68 7.96 -12.61 22.16
C PHE A 68 8.37 -11.79 20.93
N SER A 69 9.66 -11.62 20.67
CA SER A 69 10.14 -10.91 19.48
C SER A 69 9.67 -11.55 18.18
N LEU A 70 9.68 -12.89 18.09
CA LEU A 70 9.19 -13.62 16.93
C LEU A 70 7.69 -13.45 16.73
N LEU A 71 6.91 -13.48 17.80
CA LEU A 71 5.46 -13.23 17.74
C LEU A 71 5.15 -11.80 17.29
N VAL A 72 5.91 -10.80 17.76
CA VAL A 72 5.76 -9.40 17.30
C VAL A 72 6.10 -9.28 15.81
N ILE A 73 7.19 -9.89 15.35
CA ILE A 73 7.55 -9.93 13.92
C ILE A 73 6.43 -10.60 13.11
N ALA A 74 5.96 -11.76 13.56
CA ALA A 74 4.88 -12.49 12.89
C ALA A 74 3.59 -11.65 12.80
N ALA A 75 3.16 -11.05 13.91
CA ALA A 75 1.99 -10.18 13.95
C ALA A 75 2.15 -8.97 13.00
N ALA A 76 3.32 -8.33 13.00
CA ALA A 76 3.62 -7.20 12.12
C ALA A 76 3.57 -7.60 10.63
N MET A 77 4.15 -8.75 10.27
CA MET A 77 4.14 -9.26 8.89
C MET A 77 2.72 -9.66 8.45
N LEU A 78 1.97 -10.36 9.29
CA LEU A 78 0.59 -10.75 9.00
C LEU A 78 -0.31 -9.53 8.85
N TRP A 79 -0.13 -8.51 9.67
CA TRP A 79 -0.88 -7.26 9.56
C TRP A 79 -0.57 -6.50 8.26
N VAL A 80 0.70 -6.40 7.85
CA VAL A 80 1.06 -5.83 6.54
C VAL A 80 0.47 -6.65 5.40
N GLY A 81 0.48 -7.98 5.52
CA GLY A 81 -0.21 -8.88 4.59
C GLY A 81 -1.69 -8.54 4.48
N TRP A 82 -2.40 -8.52 5.61
CA TRP A 82 -3.81 -8.16 5.69
C TRP A 82 -4.14 -6.79 5.07
N LEU A 83 -3.32 -5.76 5.34
CA LEU A 83 -3.44 -4.44 4.73
C LEU A 83 -3.28 -4.48 3.20
N SER A 84 -2.37 -5.33 2.70
CA SER A 84 -2.16 -5.52 1.25
C SER A 84 -3.37 -6.20 0.58
N PHE A 85 -3.96 -7.21 1.23
CA PHE A 85 -5.15 -7.89 0.70
C PHE A 85 -6.42 -7.04 0.79
N SER A 86 -6.63 -6.32 1.89
CA SER A 86 -7.82 -5.47 2.09
C SER A 86 -7.86 -4.26 1.13
N SER A 87 -6.71 -3.75 0.71
CA SER A 87 -6.61 -2.64 -0.24
C SER A 87 -6.63 -3.06 -1.72
N ALA A 88 -6.93 -4.33 -2.02
CA ALA A 88 -6.94 -4.86 -3.38
C ALA A 88 -8.05 -4.23 -4.24
N LEU A 89 -7.66 -3.66 -5.38
CA LEU A 89 -8.59 -3.20 -6.40
C LEU A 89 -9.35 -4.38 -6.99
N LYS A 90 -10.63 -4.17 -7.30
CA LYS A 90 -11.46 -5.14 -8.03
C LYS A 90 -11.74 -4.55 -9.42
N PRO A 91 -11.14 -5.07 -10.50
CA PRO A 91 -11.44 -4.56 -11.82
C PRO A 91 -12.90 -4.88 -12.14
N SER A 92 -13.60 -3.91 -12.72
CA SER A 92 -14.76 -4.21 -13.53
C SER A 92 -14.32 -4.09 -14.98
N ASP A 93 -14.57 -5.13 -15.76
CA ASP A 93 -14.31 -5.15 -17.20
C ASP A 93 -15.34 -4.33 -17.97
N ASP A 94 -16.41 -3.86 -17.30
CA ASP A 94 -17.53 -3.20 -17.95
C ASP A 94 -17.60 -1.70 -17.64
N SER A 95 -17.65 -0.89 -18.70
CA SER A 95 -17.89 0.55 -18.64
C SER A 95 -19.18 0.90 -17.86
N ALA A 96 -20.18 0.02 -17.90
CA ALA A 96 -21.42 0.16 -17.13
C ALA A 96 -21.22 0.11 -15.61
N SER A 97 -20.12 -0.48 -15.12
CA SER A 97 -19.80 -0.44 -13.69
C SER A 97 -19.20 0.88 -13.25
N TYR A 98 -18.63 1.66 -14.18
CA TYR A 98 -18.06 2.97 -13.86
C TYR A 98 -19.11 4.09 -13.79
N SER A 99 -20.33 3.87 -14.30
CA SER A 99 -21.46 4.75 -14.00
C SER A 99 -22.03 4.52 -12.59
N ASN A 100 -21.67 3.41 -11.94
CA ASN A 100 -22.07 3.12 -10.58
C ASN A 100 -21.22 3.92 -9.58
N LYS A 101 -21.82 4.96 -8.99
CA LYS A 101 -21.21 5.79 -7.95
C LYS A 101 -20.54 4.98 -6.83
N ALA A 102 -21.20 3.91 -6.35
CA ALA A 102 -20.66 3.08 -5.27
C ALA A 102 -19.38 2.34 -5.68
N TYR A 103 -19.26 1.96 -6.96
CA TYR A 103 -18.04 1.37 -7.49
C TYR A 103 -16.89 2.37 -7.49
N ILE A 104 -17.11 3.59 -8.00
CA ILE A 104 -16.09 4.65 -8.04
C ILE A 104 -15.62 4.99 -6.61
N GLU A 105 -16.54 5.19 -5.66
CA GLU A 105 -16.22 5.48 -4.26
C GLU A 105 -15.39 4.36 -3.61
N THR A 106 -15.72 3.10 -3.92
CA THR A 106 -14.98 1.94 -3.41
C THR A 106 -13.54 1.91 -3.94
N GLN A 107 -13.33 2.10 -5.26
CA GLN A 107 -11.98 2.10 -5.84
C GLN A 107 -11.15 3.28 -5.33
N LEU A 108 -11.76 4.47 -5.23
CA LEU A 108 -11.09 5.65 -4.69
C LEU A 108 -10.65 5.43 -3.24
N THR A 109 -11.53 4.86 -2.40
CA THR A 109 -11.21 4.56 -1.00
C THR A 109 -10.04 3.58 -0.90
N LYS A 110 -10.01 2.54 -1.72
CA LYS A 110 -8.91 1.56 -1.76
C LYS A 110 -7.57 2.18 -2.21
N LEU A 111 -7.60 3.05 -3.22
CA LEU A 111 -6.40 3.78 -3.67
C LEU A 111 -5.86 4.70 -2.56
N LYS A 112 -6.74 5.46 -1.88
CA LYS A 112 -6.38 6.30 -0.73
C LYS A 112 -5.82 5.48 0.41
N GLN A 113 -6.45 4.34 0.73
CA GLN A 113 -5.97 3.43 1.76
C GLN A 113 -4.56 2.92 1.44
N ARG A 114 -4.28 2.59 0.18
CA ARG A 114 -2.95 2.13 -0.26
C ARG A 114 -1.89 3.22 -0.15
N TYR A 115 -2.25 4.47 -0.45
CA TYR A 115 -1.39 5.61 -0.20
C TYR A 115 -1.05 5.75 1.29
N LYS A 116 -2.06 5.65 2.17
CA LYS A 116 -1.89 5.69 3.63
C LYS A 116 -1.05 4.51 4.16
N ILE A 117 -1.23 3.32 3.61
CA ILE A 117 -0.40 2.15 3.96
C ILE A 117 1.07 2.45 3.67
N ALA A 118 1.38 2.94 2.47
CA ALA A 118 2.75 3.27 2.09
C ALA A 118 3.34 4.42 2.91
N GLY A 119 2.55 5.46 3.19
CA GLY A 119 3.03 6.69 3.85
C GLY A 119 3.07 6.65 5.37
N THR A 120 2.25 5.84 6.02
CA THR A 120 2.12 5.83 7.49
C THR A 120 2.36 4.44 8.06
N TYR A 121 1.62 3.43 7.60
CA TYR A 121 1.67 2.11 8.23
C TYR A 121 2.99 1.37 7.99
N MET A 122 3.66 1.62 6.86
CA MET A 122 5.00 1.07 6.60
C MET A 122 6.07 1.61 7.57
N TYR A 123 5.95 2.85 8.06
CA TYR A 123 6.86 3.37 9.09
C TYR A 123 6.60 2.71 10.44
N PHE A 124 5.32 2.50 10.78
CA PHE A 124 4.98 1.80 12.00
C PHE A 124 5.45 0.32 11.97
N TYR A 125 5.31 -0.34 10.82
CA TYR A 125 5.91 -1.66 10.60
C TYR A 125 7.44 -1.64 10.78
N ALA A 126 8.14 -0.66 10.20
CA ALA A 126 9.59 -0.53 10.37
C ALA A 126 9.99 -0.38 11.84
N PHE A 127 9.23 0.42 12.60
CA PHE A 127 9.43 0.60 14.03
C PHE A 127 9.24 -0.71 14.82
N LEU A 128 8.12 -1.42 14.60
CA LEU A 128 7.86 -2.70 15.25
C LEU A 128 8.94 -3.74 14.94
N LEU A 129 9.37 -3.79 13.67
CA LEU A 129 10.43 -4.69 13.23
C LEU A 129 11.76 -4.38 13.93
N ALA A 130 12.16 -3.10 13.95
CA ALA A 130 13.37 -2.68 14.63
C ALA A 130 13.31 -2.99 16.14
N ALA A 131 12.19 -2.68 16.80
CA ALA A 131 12.01 -2.95 18.22
C ALA A 131 12.09 -4.46 18.53
N ALA A 132 11.37 -5.29 17.78
CA ALA A 132 11.35 -6.73 17.98
C ALA A 132 12.74 -7.35 17.78
N ILE A 133 13.46 -6.96 16.72
CA ILE A 133 14.81 -7.50 16.48
C ILE A 133 15.77 -7.05 17.58
N ASN A 134 15.67 -5.81 18.06
CA ASN A 134 16.50 -5.36 19.19
C ASN A 134 16.22 -6.17 20.47
N VAL A 135 14.97 -6.54 20.74
CA VAL A 135 14.64 -7.44 21.86
C VAL A 135 15.29 -8.82 21.69
N ALA A 136 15.23 -9.40 20.49
CA ALA A 136 15.88 -10.68 20.22
C ALA A 136 17.41 -10.59 20.40
N TYR A 137 18.02 -9.54 19.85
CA TYR A 137 19.46 -9.33 19.86
C TYR A 137 20.00 -9.04 21.26
N PHE A 138 19.19 -8.46 22.13
CA PHE A 138 19.59 -8.23 23.52
C PHE A 138 19.98 -9.53 24.23
N VAL A 139 19.26 -10.62 23.93
CA VAL A 139 19.53 -11.97 24.45
C VAL A 139 20.63 -12.65 23.62
N LEU A 140 20.49 -12.68 22.29
CA LEU A 140 21.40 -13.43 21.42
C LEU A 140 22.85 -12.93 21.44
N LEU A 141 23.04 -11.63 21.70
CA LEU A 141 24.37 -11.02 21.74
C LEU A 141 24.94 -10.93 23.17
N GLU A 142 24.26 -11.50 24.17
CA GLU A 142 24.72 -11.50 25.57
C GLU A 142 26.19 -11.98 25.74
N PRO A 143 26.64 -13.05 25.05
CA PRO A 143 28.02 -13.53 25.19
C PRO A 143 29.09 -12.60 24.61
N LEU A 144 28.70 -11.57 23.85
CA LEU A 144 29.63 -10.66 23.17
C LEU A 144 29.99 -9.46 24.05
N SER A 145 31.10 -8.80 23.73
CA SER A 145 31.52 -7.58 24.44
C SER A 145 30.50 -6.45 24.30
N ALA A 146 30.44 -5.57 25.29
CA ALA A 146 29.50 -4.44 25.32
C ALA A 146 29.62 -3.55 24.06
N THR A 147 30.84 -3.31 23.59
CA THR A 147 31.11 -2.52 22.37
C THR A 147 30.48 -3.16 21.14
N ILE A 148 30.59 -4.48 20.98
CA ILE A 148 30.01 -5.21 19.85
C ILE A 148 28.47 -5.19 19.95
N ARG A 149 27.92 -5.41 21.15
CA ARG A 149 26.47 -5.38 21.39
C ARG A 149 25.87 -4.02 21.01
N ILE A 150 26.43 -2.93 21.54
CA ILE A 150 25.95 -1.57 21.25
C ILE A 150 26.07 -1.26 19.75
N SER A 151 27.20 -1.61 19.14
CA SER A 151 27.42 -1.40 17.70
C SER A 151 26.42 -2.18 16.84
N ALA A 152 26.09 -3.43 17.22
CA ALA A 152 25.11 -4.25 16.52
C ALA A 152 23.69 -3.67 16.65
N HIS A 153 23.27 -3.27 17.86
CA HIS A 153 21.97 -2.63 18.09
C HIS A 153 21.81 -1.34 17.29
N LEU A 154 22.80 -0.44 17.37
CA LEU A 154 22.78 0.84 16.65
C LEU A 154 22.86 0.63 15.14
N GLY A 155 23.81 -0.18 14.68
CA GLY A 155 24.04 -0.45 13.27
C GLY A 155 22.81 -1.05 12.60
N LEU A 156 22.20 -2.05 13.23
CA LEU A 156 20.99 -2.70 12.70
C LEU A 156 19.80 -1.76 12.69
N THR A 157 19.60 -0.98 13.76
CA THR A 157 18.50 -0.01 13.85
C THR A 157 18.62 1.05 12.77
N VAL A 158 19.80 1.66 12.63
CA VAL A 158 20.07 2.65 11.58
C VAL A 158 19.87 2.05 10.20
N MET A 159 20.38 0.83 9.96
CA MET A 159 20.21 0.13 8.68
C MET A 159 18.73 -0.07 8.35
N ILE A 160 17.92 -0.59 9.27
CA ILE A 160 16.48 -0.81 9.07
C ILE A 160 15.79 0.51 8.72
N PHE A 161 16.01 1.57 9.50
CA PHE A 161 15.35 2.85 9.26
C PHE A 161 15.78 3.50 7.95
N VAL A 162 17.07 3.45 7.59
CA VAL A 162 17.58 4.00 6.31
C VAL A 162 16.98 3.24 5.12
N VAL A 163 17.05 1.91 5.13
CA VAL A 163 16.52 1.07 4.05
C VAL A 163 15.02 1.26 3.90
N MET A 164 14.28 1.26 5.02
CA MET A 164 12.83 1.46 5.01
C MET A 164 12.46 2.88 4.56
N HIS A 165 13.14 3.91 5.05
CA HIS A 165 12.88 5.30 4.66
C HIS A 165 13.06 5.49 3.16
N ILE A 166 14.17 5.03 2.60
CA ILE A 166 14.45 5.11 1.16
C ILE A 166 13.38 4.34 0.36
N SER A 167 13.03 3.14 0.82
CA SER A 167 12.03 2.28 0.15
C SER A 167 10.63 2.91 0.15
N ILE A 168 10.22 3.49 1.28
CA ILE A 168 8.94 4.19 1.45
C ILE A 168 8.90 5.43 0.56
N ARG A 169 9.93 6.29 0.60
CA ARG A 169 10.03 7.49 -0.26
C ARG A 169 9.94 7.15 -1.74
N ARG A 170 10.67 6.12 -2.19
CA ARG A 170 10.61 5.64 -3.58
C ARG A 170 9.21 5.13 -3.94
N ARG A 171 8.52 4.45 -3.02
CA ARG A 171 7.15 3.95 -3.23
C ARG A 171 6.15 5.10 -3.32
N ILE A 172 6.19 6.07 -2.41
CA ILE A 172 5.32 7.25 -2.43
C ILE A 172 5.51 8.03 -3.73
N LYS A 173 6.77 8.30 -4.13
CA LYS A 173 7.06 8.99 -5.39
C LYS A 173 6.46 8.26 -6.60
N LYS A 174 6.53 6.93 -6.63
CA LYS A 174 5.85 6.14 -7.68
C LYS A 174 4.34 6.27 -7.60
N TYR A 175 3.74 6.30 -6.41
CA TYR A 175 2.30 6.46 -6.25
C TYR A 175 1.82 7.85 -6.64
N ASP A 176 2.60 8.90 -6.39
CA ASP A 176 2.30 10.26 -6.87
C ASP A 176 2.24 10.30 -8.40
N GLN A 177 3.08 9.52 -9.08
CA GLN A 177 3.10 9.46 -10.54
C GLN A 177 2.01 8.56 -11.13
N THR A 178 1.61 7.49 -10.44
CA THR A 178 0.70 6.48 -11.02
C THR A 178 -0.69 6.46 -10.42
N LEU A 179 -0.82 6.62 -9.10
CA LEU A 179 -2.11 6.49 -8.40
C LEU A 179 -2.82 7.83 -8.25
N LYS A 180 -2.07 8.91 -8.00
CA LYS A 180 -2.65 10.24 -7.80
C LYS A 180 -3.45 10.75 -9.00
N PRO A 181 -2.98 10.62 -10.26
CA PRO A 181 -3.78 11.02 -11.42
C PRO A 181 -5.09 10.23 -11.53
N ILE A 182 -5.06 8.93 -11.23
CA ILE A 182 -6.25 8.06 -11.23
C ILE A 182 -7.24 8.50 -10.14
N MET A 183 -6.75 8.81 -8.93
CA MET A 183 -7.61 9.31 -7.85
C MET A 183 -8.26 10.64 -8.19
N GLU A 184 -7.52 11.59 -8.77
CA GLU A 184 -8.04 12.89 -9.20
C GLU A 184 -9.11 12.75 -10.29
N GLN A 185 -8.94 11.80 -11.21
CA GLN A 185 -9.95 11.45 -12.20
C GLN A 185 -11.21 10.86 -11.53
N LEU A 186 -11.07 9.85 -10.66
CA LEU A 186 -12.22 9.28 -9.95
C LEU A 186 -12.97 10.33 -9.10
N GLU A 187 -12.26 11.26 -8.48
CA GLU A 187 -12.86 12.37 -7.73
C GLU A 187 -13.66 13.32 -8.61
N LYS A 188 -13.14 13.68 -9.79
CA LYS A 188 -13.87 14.51 -10.77
C LYS A 188 -15.15 13.83 -11.24
N MET A 189 -15.11 12.53 -11.56
CA MET A 189 -16.32 11.76 -11.92
C MET A 189 -17.38 11.79 -10.80
N LEU A 190 -16.98 11.64 -9.54
CA LEU A 190 -17.92 11.72 -8.41
C LEU A 190 -18.54 13.10 -8.23
N LEU A 191 -17.81 14.17 -8.57
CA LEU A 191 -18.34 15.53 -8.54
C LEU A 191 -19.33 15.78 -9.67
N GLU A 192 -19.11 15.22 -10.85
CA GLU A 192 -20.04 15.30 -11.98
C GLU A 192 -21.33 14.50 -11.72
N ILE A 193 -21.24 13.31 -11.12
CA ILE A 193 -22.43 12.49 -10.75
C ILE A 193 -23.29 13.15 -9.65
N LYS A 194 -22.71 14.07 -8.86
CA LYS A 194 -23.43 14.81 -7.80
C LYS A 194 -24.16 16.06 -8.31
N LYS A 195 -23.82 16.56 -9.50
CA LYS A 195 -24.47 17.70 -10.14
C LYS A 195 -25.69 17.23 -10.92
#